data_AF-W5NMK3-F1
#
_entry.id   AF-W5NMK3-F1
#
_cell.length_a   1.000
_cell.length_b   1.000
_cell.length_c   1.000
_cell.angle_alpha   90.00
_cell.angle_beta   90.00
_cell.angle_gamma   90.00
#
_symmetry.space_group_name_H-M   'P 1'
#
loop_
_entity.id
_entity.type
_entity.pdbx_description
1 polymer ?
#
loop_
_entity_poly.entity_id
_entity_poly.type
_entity_poly.pdbx_seq_one_letter_code
_entity_poly.pdbx_strand_id
1 'polypeptide(L)'
;MVTHSKFDSAMSSSPLDASMRLPPHRYKTFSSKLQYQLILNAVRKLQESGFYWNTVSGKEANNLLSSEPAGTFLIRDSSDNRHFFTLSVKTASGTKNLRIQCDSCSFFLQTDPKNAQSVPRFDCVLKLIHHYMPSKGTSSAGNGRSTYFIYSGGEKIPLELLRPLSSSMSTLQHLCRKTVNGHIDISSKRDQLPHTVKEFLQDYDAPI
;
A
#
# COMPACT_ATOMS: atom_id res chain seq x y z
N MET A 1 -5.83 27.75 61.18
CA MET A 1 -6.69 28.87 60.75
C MET A 1 -7.76 28.28 59.84
N VAL A 2 -8.98 28.18 60.35
CA VAL A 2 -10.14 27.52 59.72
C VAL A 2 -11.26 28.55 59.70
N THR A 3 -11.88 28.78 58.56
CA THR A 3 -13.23 29.37 58.46
C THR A 3 -13.99 28.76 57.28
N HIS A 4 -15.29 28.57 57.47
CA HIS A 4 -16.26 27.83 56.66
C HIS A 4 -17.32 28.77 56.04
N SER A 5 -17.98 28.26 54.97
CA SER A 5 -19.41 28.44 54.58
C SER A 5 -19.81 29.79 53.90
N LYS A 6 -20.74 29.91 52.94
CA LYS A 6 -21.83 29.07 52.36
C LYS A 6 -22.36 29.71 51.04
N PHE A 7 -22.79 28.91 50.05
CA PHE A 7 -23.93 29.02 49.06
C PHE A 7 -24.40 30.40 48.50
N ASP A 8 -25.00 30.59 47.31
CA ASP A 8 -25.28 29.92 46.03
C ASP A 8 -26.23 30.89 45.25
N SER A 9 -26.18 30.97 43.90
CA SER A 9 -27.33 31.32 43.01
C SER A 9 -26.90 31.67 41.56
N ALA A 10 -27.21 30.73 40.65
CA ALA A 10 -27.82 30.84 39.29
C ALA A 10 -28.20 32.24 38.75
N MET A 11 -28.21 32.59 37.47
CA MET A 11 -28.09 31.94 36.14
C MET A 11 -27.88 33.06 35.09
N SER A 12 -27.17 32.82 33.98
CA SER A 12 -27.61 33.29 32.65
C SER A 12 -26.77 32.69 31.49
N SER A 13 -27.45 31.87 30.67
CA SER A 13 -27.28 31.53 29.24
C SER A 13 -25.90 31.50 28.54
N SER A 14 -25.59 30.30 28.00
CA SER A 14 -24.58 29.87 27.02
C SER A 14 -24.57 30.62 25.67
N PRO A 15 -23.83 30.22 24.61
CA PRO A 15 -22.70 29.27 24.47
C PRO A 15 -21.56 29.80 23.56
N LEU A 16 -20.28 29.47 23.80
CA LEU A 16 -19.29 29.35 22.72
C LEU A 16 -18.32 28.23 23.05
N ASP A 17 -18.65 27.05 22.53
CA ASP A 17 -17.81 25.86 22.49
C ASP A 17 -16.64 26.11 21.53
N ALA A 18 -15.63 26.80 22.04
CA ALA A 18 -14.41 27.13 21.30
C ALA A 18 -13.35 26.05 21.51
N SER A 19 -13.57 24.86 20.97
CA SER A 19 -12.47 24.03 20.48
C SER A 19 -12.98 22.97 19.53
N MET A 20 -13.22 23.36 18.28
CA MET A 20 -13.09 22.43 17.16
C MET A 20 -11.66 21.92 17.14
N ARG A 21 -11.40 20.85 17.89
CA ARG A 21 -10.21 20.02 17.72
C ARG A 21 -10.33 19.38 16.36
N LEU A 22 -9.85 20.09 15.33
CA LEU A 22 -9.55 19.52 14.04
C LEU A 22 -8.77 18.22 14.28
N PRO A 23 -9.09 17.12 13.58
CA PRO A 23 -8.28 15.91 13.64
C PRO A 23 -6.81 16.34 13.43
N PRO A 24 -5.84 15.85 14.21
CA PRO A 24 -4.45 16.21 14.00
C PRO A 24 -4.11 15.83 12.57
N HIS A 25 -4.00 16.82 11.69
CA HIS A 25 -3.65 16.61 10.31
C HIS A 25 -2.25 16.00 10.33
N ARG A 26 -2.16 14.68 10.15
CA ARG A 26 -0.91 13.94 10.07
C ARG A 26 -0.28 14.21 8.71
N TYR A 27 0.22 15.43 8.52
CA TYR A 27 0.99 15.76 7.34
C TYR A 27 2.25 14.90 7.32
N LYS A 28 2.41 14.10 6.26
CA LYS A 28 3.64 13.36 6.02
C LYS A 28 4.66 14.33 5.44
N THR A 29 5.84 14.39 6.05
CA THR A 29 6.92 15.24 5.57
C THR A 29 7.68 14.53 4.47
N PHE A 30 8.04 15.26 3.43
CA PHE A 30 8.89 14.76 2.35
C PHE A 30 10.33 15.20 2.59
N SER A 31 11.27 14.29 2.42
CA SER A 31 12.70 14.54 2.58
C SER A 31 13.31 15.28 1.39
N SER A 32 12.69 15.20 0.20
CA SER A 32 13.15 15.91 -1.00
C SER A 32 12.05 16.08 -2.04
N LYS A 33 12.27 16.99 -3.01
CA LYS A 33 11.39 17.17 -4.19
C LYS A 33 11.28 15.90 -5.03
N LEU A 34 12.36 15.12 -5.13
CA LEU A 34 12.36 13.85 -5.86
C LEU A 34 11.46 12.82 -5.17
N GLN A 35 11.56 12.70 -3.84
CA GLN A 35 10.69 11.82 -3.07
C GLN A 35 9.21 12.24 -3.23
N TYR A 36 8.93 13.54 -3.19
CA TYR A 36 7.57 14.05 -3.42
C TYR A 36 7.02 13.62 -4.79
N GLN A 37 7.80 13.83 -5.87
CA GLN A 37 7.37 13.42 -7.22
C GLN A 37 7.20 11.90 -7.34
N LEU A 38 8.08 11.13 -6.71
CA LEU A 38 8.02 9.67 -6.68
C LEU A 38 6.73 9.20 -5.99
N ILE A 39 6.39 9.78 -4.84
CA ILE A 39 5.17 9.47 -4.10
C ILE A 39 3.93 9.86 -4.90
N LEU A 40 3.89 11.05 -5.52
CA LEU A 40 2.77 11.46 -6.37
C LEU A 40 2.54 10.48 -7.53
N ASN A 41 3.60 10.07 -8.21
CA ASN A 41 3.53 9.11 -9.29
C ASN A 41 3.06 7.73 -8.78
N ALA A 42 3.55 7.30 -7.62
CA ALA A 42 3.12 6.07 -6.99
C ALA A 42 1.64 6.09 -6.59
N VAL A 43 1.13 7.19 -6.02
CA VAL A 43 -0.29 7.35 -5.69
C VAL A 43 -1.15 7.27 -6.93
N ARG A 44 -0.79 7.98 -8.02
CA ARG A 44 -1.54 7.92 -9.28
C ARG A 44 -1.64 6.50 -9.81
N LYS A 45 -0.50 5.80 -9.89
CA LYS A 45 -0.45 4.40 -10.32
C LYS A 45 -1.24 3.49 -9.37
N LEU A 46 -1.16 3.68 -8.05
CA LEU A 46 -1.93 2.89 -7.09
C LEU A 46 -3.45 3.12 -7.22
N GLN A 47 -3.89 4.35 -7.46
CA GLN A 47 -5.30 4.66 -7.69
C GLN A 47 -5.84 3.95 -8.94
N GLU A 48 -5.05 3.89 -10.00
CA GLU A 48 -5.43 3.20 -11.24
C GLU A 48 -5.41 1.68 -11.11
N SER A 49 -4.61 1.10 -10.19
CA SER A 49 -4.49 -0.35 -10.01
C SER A 49 -5.78 -1.02 -9.52
N GLY A 50 -6.67 -0.25 -8.89
CA GLY A 50 -7.95 -0.72 -8.38
C GLY A 50 -7.89 -1.51 -7.08
N PHE A 51 -6.73 -1.65 -6.44
CA PHE A 51 -6.56 -2.34 -5.15
C PHE A 51 -5.94 -1.45 -4.07
N TYR A 52 -5.93 -0.14 -4.32
CA TYR A 52 -5.57 0.88 -3.36
C TYR A 52 -6.80 1.34 -2.58
N TRP A 53 -6.75 1.19 -1.26
CA TRP A 53 -7.85 1.48 -0.34
C TRP A 53 -7.67 2.82 0.38
N ASN A 54 -6.81 3.71 -0.11
CA ASN A 54 -6.60 5.05 0.45
C ASN A 54 -6.36 5.01 1.98
N THR A 55 -7.10 5.81 2.74
CA THR A 55 -6.93 6.09 4.18
C THR A 55 -7.47 5.00 5.12
N VAL A 56 -7.72 3.78 4.63
CA VAL A 56 -8.15 2.66 5.45
C VAL A 56 -7.16 2.37 6.59
N SER A 57 -7.69 2.22 7.81
CA SER A 57 -6.91 1.90 9.01
C SER A 57 -6.49 0.43 9.04
N GLY A 58 -5.51 0.09 9.88
CA GLY A 58 -5.09 -1.30 10.06
C GLY A 58 -6.21 -2.21 10.60
N LYS A 59 -7.14 -1.67 11.40
CA LYS A 59 -8.28 -2.41 11.94
C LYS A 59 -9.32 -2.69 10.85
N GLU A 60 -9.64 -1.69 10.04
CA GLU A 60 -10.55 -1.84 8.90
C GLU A 60 -9.97 -2.79 7.86
N ALA A 61 -8.68 -2.68 7.53
CA ALA A 61 -8.00 -3.61 6.64
C ALA A 61 -8.07 -5.05 7.16
N ASN A 62 -7.91 -5.25 8.47
CA ASN A 62 -8.07 -6.57 9.08
C ASN A 62 -9.49 -7.11 8.94
N ASN A 63 -10.51 -6.26 9.09
CA ASN A 63 -11.91 -6.67 8.92
C ASN A 63 -12.20 -7.02 7.45
N LEU A 64 -11.76 -6.19 6.50
CA LEU A 64 -11.91 -6.45 5.06
C LEU A 64 -11.25 -7.76 4.64
N LEU A 65 -10.06 -8.08 5.19
CA LEU A 65 -9.33 -9.31 4.89
C LEU A 65 -9.76 -10.51 5.76
N SER A 66 -10.64 -10.31 6.74
CA SER A 66 -11.03 -11.37 7.68
C SER A 66 -11.86 -12.47 6.98
N SER A 67 -12.78 -12.06 6.12
CA SER A 67 -13.62 -12.92 5.29
C SER A 67 -12.91 -13.44 4.04
N GLU A 68 -11.78 -12.84 3.68
CA GLU A 68 -11.05 -13.21 2.49
C GLU A 68 -10.13 -14.42 2.73
N PRO A 69 -9.92 -15.23 1.69
CA PRO A 69 -8.99 -16.35 1.74
C PRO A 69 -7.52 -15.90 1.81
N ALA A 70 -6.65 -16.80 2.27
CA ALA A 70 -5.21 -16.56 2.34
C ALA A 70 -4.61 -16.15 0.99
N GLY A 71 -3.62 -15.26 1.08
CA GLY A 71 -2.95 -14.64 -0.06
C GLY A 71 -3.67 -13.42 -0.65
N THR A 72 -4.81 -13.03 -0.08
CA THR A 72 -5.49 -11.78 -0.45
C THR A 72 -4.81 -10.59 0.20
N PHE A 73 -4.57 -9.52 -0.57
CA PHE A 73 -3.87 -8.34 -0.07
C PHE A 73 -4.47 -7.04 -0.58
N LEU A 74 -4.15 -5.94 0.09
CA LEU A 74 -4.49 -4.59 -0.32
C LEU A 74 -3.39 -3.61 0.05
N ILE A 75 -3.32 -2.49 -0.68
CA ILE A 75 -2.44 -1.36 -0.34
C ILE A 75 -3.30 -0.24 0.25
N ARG A 76 -2.79 0.39 1.30
CA ARG A 76 -3.43 1.51 1.97
C ARG A 76 -2.39 2.52 2.46
N ASP A 77 -2.84 3.68 2.87
CA ASP A 77 -2.02 4.65 3.58
C ASP A 77 -1.57 4.09 4.93
N SER A 78 -0.30 4.32 5.23
CA SER A 78 0.24 4.00 6.55
C SER A 78 -0.28 4.99 7.58
N SER A 79 -0.82 4.46 8.67
CA SER A 79 -1.18 5.25 9.84
C SER A 79 0.05 5.78 10.60
N ASP A 80 1.24 5.20 10.39
CA ASP A 80 2.51 5.72 10.93
C ASP A 80 3.01 6.87 10.03
N ASN A 81 3.41 8.00 10.64
CA ASN A 81 3.90 9.19 9.94
C ASN A 81 5.24 8.97 9.23
N ARG A 82 6.00 7.95 9.63
CA ARG A 82 7.31 7.64 9.03
C ARG A 82 7.23 6.89 7.71
N HIS A 83 6.04 6.39 7.35
CA HIS A 83 5.86 5.56 6.15
C HIS A 83 4.67 6.10 5.36
N PHE A 84 4.72 6.03 4.04
CA PHE A 84 3.62 6.49 3.19
C PHE A 84 2.57 5.39 3.04
N PHE A 85 2.99 4.17 2.68
CA PHE A 85 2.11 3.07 2.35
C PHE A 85 2.28 1.87 3.28
N THR A 86 1.23 1.06 3.37
CA THR A 86 1.23 -0.24 4.05
C THR A 86 0.57 -1.27 3.17
N LEU A 87 1.22 -2.43 3.05
CA LEU A 87 0.68 -3.65 2.46
C LEU A 87 0.01 -4.47 3.56
N SER A 88 -1.30 -4.65 3.46
CA SER A 88 -2.05 -5.55 4.34
C SER A 88 -2.32 -6.84 3.59
N VAL A 89 -1.94 -7.99 4.17
CA VAL A 89 -2.08 -9.31 3.55
C VAL A 89 -2.73 -10.29 4.53
N LYS A 90 -3.65 -11.10 4.02
CA LYS A 90 -4.23 -12.24 4.74
C LYS A 90 -3.29 -13.43 4.67
N THR A 91 -2.74 -13.84 5.81
CA THR A 91 -1.98 -15.09 5.95
C THR A 91 -2.83 -16.15 6.67
N ALA A 92 -2.33 -17.39 6.73
CA ALA A 92 -2.98 -18.47 7.47
C ALA A 92 -3.14 -18.16 8.98
N SER A 93 -2.23 -17.36 9.53
CA SER A 93 -2.23 -16.92 10.94
C SER A 93 -2.93 -15.57 11.16
N GLY A 94 -3.68 -15.07 10.17
CA GLY A 94 -4.44 -13.82 10.25
C GLY A 94 -3.88 -12.70 9.37
N THR A 95 -4.36 -11.48 9.55
CA THR A 95 -3.92 -10.35 8.72
C THR A 95 -2.59 -9.79 9.23
N LYS A 96 -1.62 -9.64 8.33
CA LYS A 96 -0.33 -8.99 8.61
C LYS A 96 -0.23 -7.67 7.86
N ASN A 97 0.42 -6.69 8.49
CA ASN A 97 0.62 -5.36 7.95
C ASN A 97 2.13 -5.13 7.78
N LEU A 98 2.56 -4.96 6.53
CA LEU A 98 3.94 -4.71 6.15
C LEU A 98 4.07 -3.26 5.70
N ARG A 99 4.99 -2.51 6.32
CA ARG A 99 5.23 -1.12 5.97
C ARG A 99 6.14 -1.05 4.75
N ILE A 100 5.81 -0.16 3.82
CA ILE A 100 6.64 0.13 2.65
C ILE A 100 7.49 1.35 2.99
N GLN A 101 8.81 1.16 2.97
CA GLN A 101 9.80 2.22 3.11
C GLN A 101 9.95 2.97 1.78
N CYS A 102 10.32 4.24 1.88
CA CYS A 102 10.63 5.07 0.73
C CYS A 102 11.92 5.84 0.99
N ASP A 103 12.97 5.50 0.25
CA ASP A 103 14.19 6.31 0.17
C ASP A 103 13.95 7.48 -0.82
N SER A 104 15.00 8.24 -1.15
CA SER A 104 14.92 9.36 -2.10
C SER A 104 14.44 8.98 -3.50
N CYS A 105 14.71 7.74 -3.94
CA CYS A 105 14.44 7.27 -5.31
C CYS A 105 13.76 5.89 -5.39
N SER A 106 13.45 5.23 -4.27
CA SER A 106 12.96 3.84 -4.32
C SER A 106 12.11 3.41 -3.14
N PHE A 107 11.29 2.38 -3.37
CA PHE A 107 10.44 1.68 -2.43
C PHE A 107 10.98 0.29 -2.10
N PHE A 108 10.86 -0.13 -0.86
CA PHE A 108 11.20 -1.48 -0.41
C PHE A 108 10.36 -1.87 0.81
N LEU A 109 10.15 -3.18 1.03
CA LEU A 109 9.43 -3.65 2.20
C LEU A 109 10.31 -3.55 3.44
N GLN A 110 9.73 -3.10 4.55
CA GLN A 110 10.41 -3.16 5.84
C GLN A 110 10.64 -4.62 6.23
N THR A 111 11.90 -5.04 6.26
CA THR A 111 12.30 -6.37 6.73
C THR A 111 12.80 -6.34 8.17
N ASP A 112 12.75 -7.49 8.82
CA ASP A 112 13.37 -7.69 10.14
C ASP A 112 14.90 -7.56 10.00
N PRO A 113 15.61 -6.86 10.92
CA PRO A 113 17.06 -6.76 10.93
C PRO A 113 17.80 -8.10 10.95
N LYS A 114 17.14 -9.21 11.33
CA LYS A 114 17.72 -10.57 11.29
C LYS A 114 17.80 -11.17 9.90
N ASN A 115 17.19 -10.55 8.88
CA ASN A 115 17.20 -11.06 7.52
C ASN A 115 18.38 -10.45 6.75
N ALA A 116 19.45 -11.23 6.56
CA ALA A 116 20.72 -10.81 5.95
C ALA A 116 20.68 -10.63 4.42
N GLN A 117 19.51 -10.75 3.79
CA GLN A 117 19.35 -10.57 2.35
C GLN A 117 19.09 -9.11 1.99
N SER A 118 19.78 -8.63 0.95
CA SER A 118 19.55 -7.31 0.38
C SER A 118 18.09 -7.18 -0.05
N VAL A 119 17.37 -6.24 0.56
CA VAL A 119 15.97 -6.00 0.23
C VAL A 119 15.92 -5.39 -1.18
N PRO A 120 15.15 -5.99 -2.12
CA PRO A 120 15.04 -5.43 -3.45
C PRO A 120 14.36 -4.06 -3.39
N ARG A 121 14.92 -3.10 -4.12
CA ARG A 121 14.45 -1.71 -4.22
C ARG A 121 13.79 -1.51 -5.58
N PHE A 122 12.68 -0.77 -5.59
CA PHE A 122 11.87 -0.53 -6.79
C PHE A 122 11.56 0.95 -6.96
N ASP A 123 11.48 1.42 -8.19
CA ASP A 123 11.01 2.77 -8.51
C ASP A 123 9.48 2.95 -8.32
N CYS A 124 8.74 1.84 -8.20
CA CYS A 124 7.29 1.85 -8.09
C CYS A 124 6.80 0.78 -7.11
N VAL A 125 5.81 1.14 -6.28
CA VAL A 125 5.13 0.21 -5.36
C VAL A 125 4.51 -0.97 -6.10
N LEU A 126 4.00 -0.78 -7.31
CA LEU A 126 3.40 -1.87 -8.09
C LEU A 126 4.43 -2.92 -8.51
N LYS A 127 5.63 -2.49 -8.92
CA LYS A 127 6.73 -3.40 -9.24
C LYS A 127 7.21 -4.16 -8.01
N LEU A 128 7.27 -3.46 -6.87
CA LEU A 128 7.52 -4.08 -5.58
C LEU A 128 6.51 -5.21 -5.34
N ILE A 129 5.22 -4.93 -5.45
CA ILE A 129 4.19 -5.94 -5.21
C ILE A 129 4.30 -7.09 -6.20
N HIS A 130 4.40 -6.80 -7.50
CA HIS A 130 4.54 -7.81 -8.54
C HIS A 130 5.73 -8.76 -8.30
N HIS A 131 6.86 -8.23 -7.82
CA HIS A 131 8.03 -9.05 -7.46
C HIS A 131 7.76 -10.03 -6.31
N TYR A 132 6.94 -9.63 -5.33
CA TYR A 132 6.52 -10.50 -4.23
C TYR A 132 5.32 -11.39 -4.58
N MET A 133 4.70 -11.21 -5.76
CA MET A 133 3.68 -12.14 -6.27
C MET A 133 4.37 -13.34 -6.94
N PRO A 134 3.83 -14.57 -6.78
CA PRO A 134 4.37 -15.72 -7.49
C PRO A 134 4.12 -15.56 -8.99
N SER A 135 5.19 -15.69 -9.79
CA SER A 135 5.08 -15.76 -11.25
C SER A 135 4.18 -16.94 -11.63
N LYS A 136 3.08 -16.68 -12.35
CA LYS A 136 2.05 -17.67 -12.70
C LYS A 136 2.46 -18.68 -13.78
N GLY A 137 3.75 -18.84 -14.08
CA GLY A 137 4.16 -19.54 -15.29
C GLY A 137 5.54 -20.18 -15.27
N THR A 138 5.87 -20.97 -14.24
CA THR A 138 6.84 -22.07 -14.41
C THR A 138 6.59 -23.17 -13.39
N SER A 139 5.83 -24.17 -13.79
CA SER A 139 5.92 -25.53 -13.28
C SER A 139 7.24 -26.16 -13.75
N SER A 140 8.38 -25.56 -13.41
CA SER A 140 9.70 -26.12 -13.70
C SER A 140 10.46 -26.23 -12.39
N ALA A 141 10.62 -27.47 -11.96
CA ALA A 141 11.53 -27.87 -10.93
C ALA A 141 12.92 -27.23 -11.16
N GLY A 142 13.47 -26.60 -10.11
CA GLY A 142 14.90 -26.27 -10.06
C GLY A 142 15.29 -24.86 -10.50
N ASN A 143 14.83 -23.82 -9.80
CA ASN A 143 15.74 -22.81 -9.25
C ASN A 143 15.00 -21.78 -8.38
N GLY A 144 15.36 -21.74 -7.09
CA GLY A 144 15.22 -20.58 -6.22
C GLY A 144 13.86 -19.88 -6.18
N ARG A 145 12.80 -20.57 -5.74
CA ARG A 145 11.60 -19.87 -5.25
C ARG A 145 12.06 -18.98 -4.08
N SER A 146 12.14 -17.67 -4.29
CA SER A 146 12.40 -16.73 -3.19
C SER A 146 11.15 -16.68 -2.32
N THR A 147 11.02 -17.66 -1.42
CA THR A 147 9.95 -17.68 -0.42
C THR A 147 10.28 -16.61 0.60
N TYR A 148 9.56 -15.50 0.53
CA TYR A 148 9.67 -14.43 1.51
C TYR A 148 8.89 -14.81 2.77
N PHE A 149 9.38 -14.39 3.94
CA PHE A 149 8.76 -14.72 5.22
C PHE A 149 8.57 -13.48 6.08
N ILE A 150 7.46 -13.45 6.81
CA ILE A 150 7.12 -12.47 7.83
C ILE A 150 7.36 -13.12 9.19
N TYR A 151 8.14 -12.45 10.05
CA TYR A 151 8.33 -12.89 11.43
C TYR A 151 7.29 -12.22 12.32
N SER A 152 6.54 -13.02 13.08
CA SER A 152 5.55 -12.50 14.01
C SER A 152 5.43 -13.43 15.22
N GLY A 153 5.73 -12.91 16.42
CA GLY A 153 5.61 -13.71 17.66
C GLY A 153 6.56 -14.91 17.75
N GLY A 154 7.68 -14.90 17.01
CA GLY A 154 8.62 -16.04 16.95
C GLY A 154 8.30 -17.04 15.83
N GLU A 155 7.17 -16.91 15.15
CA GLU A 155 6.80 -17.76 14.02
C GLU A 155 7.23 -17.16 12.68
N LYS A 156 7.65 -18.05 11.76
CA LYS A 156 8.03 -17.73 10.39
C LYS A 156 6.85 -18.02 9.45
N ILE A 157 6.17 -16.97 9.00
CA ILE A 157 4.97 -17.09 8.18
C ILE A 157 5.31 -16.76 6.71
N PRO A 158 4.96 -17.60 5.73
CA PRO A 158 5.24 -17.28 4.32
C PRO A 158 4.45 -16.04 3.88
N LEU A 159 5.13 -15.13 3.17
CA LEU A 159 4.50 -13.99 2.49
C LEU A 159 4.01 -14.46 1.13
N GLU A 160 2.70 -14.60 1.00
CA GLU A 160 2.05 -15.00 -0.25
C GLU A 160 1.15 -13.86 -0.74
N LEU A 161 1.51 -13.22 -1.85
CA LEU A 161 0.67 -12.23 -2.52
C LEU A 161 0.03 -12.87 -3.75
N LEU A 162 -1.19 -13.37 -3.61
CA LEU A 162 -1.85 -14.14 -4.67
C LEU A 162 -2.87 -13.29 -5.43
N ARG A 163 -3.68 -12.52 -4.70
CA ARG A 163 -4.79 -11.76 -5.30
C ARG A 163 -4.95 -10.39 -4.63
N PRO A 164 -5.11 -9.32 -5.42
CA PRO A 164 -5.46 -8.02 -4.87
C PRO A 164 -6.95 -7.98 -4.48
N LEU A 165 -7.27 -7.34 -3.35
CA LEU A 165 -8.63 -6.99 -2.99
C LEU A 165 -9.00 -5.68 -3.67
N SER A 166 -9.92 -5.74 -4.64
CA SER A 166 -10.32 -4.56 -5.40
C SER A 166 -11.15 -3.59 -4.57
N SER A 167 -10.80 -2.31 -4.60
CA SER A 167 -11.56 -1.20 -4.01
C SER A 167 -12.48 -0.51 -5.01
N SER A 168 -12.12 -0.52 -6.30
CA SER A 168 -12.88 0.11 -7.38
C SER A 168 -12.83 -0.73 -8.65
N MET A 169 -13.83 -0.55 -9.52
CA MET A 169 -13.84 -1.19 -10.84
C MET A 169 -12.86 -0.46 -11.76
N SER A 170 -11.89 -1.18 -12.31
CA SER A 170 -11.01 -0.66 -13.36
C SER A 170 -11.79 -0.41 -14.65
N THR A 171 -11.41 0.64 -15.39
CA THR A 171 -11.97 0.88 -16.74
C THR A 171 -11.52 -0.22 -17.71
N LEU A 172 -12.33 -0.49 -18.74
CA LEU A 172 -11.95 -1.45 -19.80
C LEU A 172 -10.61 -1.07 -20.44
N GLN A 173 -10.39 0.23 -20.67
CA GLN A 173 -9.13 0.75 -21.21
C GLN A 173 -7.93 0.38 -20.33
N HIS A 174 -8.07 0.48 -19.01
CA HIS A 174 -7.03 0.09 -18.06
C HIS A 174 -6.82 -1.43 -18.03
N LEU A 175 -7.89 -2.23 -18.09
CA LEU A 175 -7.78 -3.69 -18.18
C LEU A 175 -7.00 -4.10 -19.44
N CYS A 176 -7.31 -3.51 -20.60
CA CYS A 176 -6.57 -3.72 -21.83
C CYS A 176 -5.09 -3.34 -21.67
N ARG A 177 -4.79 -2.19 -21.03
CA ARG A 177 -3.40 -1.77 -20.76
C ARG A 177 -2.64 -2.79 -19.94
N LYS A 178 -3.23 -3.31 -18.85
CA LYS A 178 -2.60 -4.33 -18.01
C LYS A 178 -2.33 -5.61 -18.76
N THR A 179 -3.30 -6.08 -19.55
CA THR A 179 -3.12 -7.25 -20.42
C THR A 179 -1.97 -7.04 -21.40
N VAL A 180 -1.97 -5.92 -22.13
CA VAL A 180 -0.90 -5.61 -23.10
C VAL A 180 0.47 -5.53 -22.43
N ASN A 181 0.58 -4.90 -21.25
CA ASN A 181 1.85 -4.77 -20.53
C ASN A 181 2.31 -6.07 -19.87
N GLY A 182 1.40 -7.02 -19.60
CA GLY A 182 1.74 -8.36 -19.14
C GLY A 182 2.23 -9.32 -20.24
N HIS A 183 1.95 -9.03 -21.51
CA HIS A 183 2.37 -9.87 -22.64
C HIS A 183 3.69 -9.36 -23.24
N ILE A 184 4.82 -9.95 -22.82
CA ILE A 184 6.18 -9.62 -23.26
C ILE A 184 6.35 -9.79 -24.79
N ASP A 185 5.65 -10.75 -25.41
CA ASP A 185 5.73 -11.06 -26.85
C ASP A 185 5.14 -9.98 -27.78
N ILE A 186 4.47 -8.96 -27.25
CA ILE A 186 3.85 -7.89 -28.05
C ILE A 186 4.84 -6.75 -28.31
N SER A 187 6.06 -6.80 -27.76
CA SER A 187 7.07 -5.73 -27.89
C SER A 187 7.23 -5.22 -29.34
N SER A 188 7.36 -6.13 -30.31
CA SER A 188 7.52 -5.78 -31.74
C SER A 188 6.28 -5.14 -32.40
N LYS A 189 5.08 -5.30 -31.81
CA LYS A 189 3.84 -4.66 -32.28
C LYS A 189 3.54 -3.36 -31.54
N ARG A 190 4.14 -3.12 -30.36
CA ARG A 190 3.98 -1.86 -29.61
C ARG A 190 4.50 -0.67 -30.41
N ASP A 191 5.55 -0.87 -31.21
CA ASP A 191 6.12 0.17 -32.06
C ASP A 191 5.18 0.64 -33.17
N GLN A 192 4.17 -0.15 -33.53
CA GLN A 192 3.17 0.20 -34.55
C GLN A 192 1.97 0.96 -33.97
N LEU A 193 1.90 1.14 -32.65
CA LEU A 193 0.79 1.84 -32.01
C LEU A 193 0.89 3.37 -32.16
N PRO A 194 -0.24 4.09 -32.23
CA PRO A 194 -0.26 5.55 -32.17
C PRO A 194 0.44 6.09 -30.93
N HIS A 195 1.03 7.28 -31.02
CA HIS A 195 1.83 7.86 -29.94
C HIS A 195 1.04 8.00 -28.63
N THR A 196 -0.22 8.43 -28.71
CA THR A 196 -1.12 8.57 -27.55
C THR A 196 -1.35 7.24 -26.82
N VAL A 197 -1.42 6.13 -27.55
CA VAL A 197 -1.59 4.79 -26.94
C VAL A 197 -0.28 4.35 -26.31
N LYS A 198 0.87 4.64 -26.93
CA LYS A 198 2.18 4.34 -26.35
C LYS A 198 2.39 5.07 -25.02
N GLU A 199 2.10 6.37 -24.96
CA GLU A 199 2.14 7.16 -23.71
C GLU A 199 1.22 6.56 -22.65
N PHE A 200 -0.03 6.26 -23.01
CA PHE A 200 -0.99 5.64 -22.10
C PHE A 200 -0.52 4.30 -21.52
N LEU A 201 0.19 3.48 -22.32
CA LEU A 201 0.79 2.22 -21.87
C LEU A 201 2.03 2.44 -20.99
N GLN A 202 2.79 3.52 -21.20
CA GLN A 202 3.99 3.87 -20.41
C GLN A 202 3.62 4.47 -19.05
N ASP A 203 2.51 5.19 -18.96
CA ASP A 203 2.01 5.78 -17.71
C ASP A 203 1.76 4.73 -16.61
N TYR A 204 1.55 3.47 -16.99
CA TYR A 204 1.37 2.35 -16.08
C TYR A 204 2.04 1.10 -16.64
N ASP A 205 3.31 0.92 -16.30
CA ASP A 205 4.15 -0.17 -16.78
C ASP A 205 3.99 -1.47 -15.98
N ALA A 206 3.15 -1.50 -14.95
CA ALA A 206 2.92 -2.69 -14.14
C ALA A 206 1.86 -3.63 -14.77
N PRO A 207 2.03 -4.96 -14.64
CA PRO A 207 1.07 -5.93 -15.19
C PRO A 207 -0.10 -6.29 -14.25
N ILE A 208 -0.17 -5.70 -13.04
CA ILE A 208 -1.13 -6.05 -11.97
C ILE A 208 -2.20 -4.98 -11.78
#